data_AF-Q6V580-F1
#
_entry.id   AF-Q6V580-F1
#
_cell.length_a   1.000
_cell.length_b   1.000
_cell.length_c   1.000
_cell.angle_alpha   90.00
_cell.angle_beta   90.00
_cell.angle_gamma   90.00
#
_symmetry.space_group_name_H-M   'P 1'
#
loop_
_entity.id
_entity.type
_entity.pdbx_description
1 polymer ?
#
loop_
_entity_poly.entity_id
_entity_poly.type
_entity_poly.pdbx_seq_one_letter_code
_entity_poly.pdbx_strand_id
1 'polypeptide(L)' 'IAGFLKKSGKVKVPEWSDLVKLGITKELAPVDSDWYYVRTASVARRLYIRSPTGVGALRR' A
#
# COMPACT_ATOMS: atom_id res chain seq x y z
N ILE A 1 2.38 3.51 11.92
CA ILE A 1 1.49 4.23 10.96
C ILE A 1 0.36 3.32 10.46
N ALA A 2 0.61 2.09 10.00
CA ALA A 2 -0.46 1.19 9.52
C ALA A 2 -1.63 1.01 10.50
N GLY A 3 -1.35 0.74 11.78
CA GLY A 3 -2.39 0.65 12.81
C GLY A 3 -3.17 1.95 13.06
N PHE A 4 -2.55 3.11 12.84
CA PHE A 4 -3.23 4.40 12.89
C PHE A 4 -4.17 4.59 11.70
N LEU A 5 -3.73 4.21 10.48
CA LEU A 5 -4.56 4.29 9.27
C LEU A 5 -5.79 3.36 9.36
N LYS A 6 -5.62 2.16 9.92
CA LYS A 6 -6.72 1.21 10.15
C LYS A 6 -7.75 1.77 11.14
N LYS A 7 -7.30 2.33 12.26
CA LYS A 7 -8.18 2.96 13.28
C LYS A 7 -8.86 4.24 12.79
N SER A 8 -8.20 4.99 11.91
CA SER A 8 -8.71 6.26 11.38
C SER A 8 -9.91 6.06 10.44
N GLY A 9 -10.04 4.90 9.78
CA GLY A 9 -11.16 4.60 8.87
C GLY A 9 -11.23 5.46 7.60
N LYS A 10 -10.32 6.42 7.42
CA LYS A 10 -10.30 7.36 6.28
C LYS A 10 -9.76 6.74 4.99
N VAL A 11 -8.98 5.66 5.09
CA VAL A 11 -8.42 4.96 3.94
C VAL A 11 -9.42 3.93 3.46
N LYS A 12 -10.08 4.21 2.33
CA LYS A 12 -10.96 3.25 1.65
C LYS A 12 -10.13 2.16 1.00
N VAL A 13 -10.38 0.92 1.40
CA VAL A 13 -9.79 -0.26 0.76
C VAL A 13 -10.56 -0.53 -0.53
N PRO A 14 -9.88 -0.77 -1.66
CA PRO A 14 -10.56 -1.08 -2.91
C PRO A 14 -11.22 -2.45 -2.89
N GLU A 15 -12.34 -2.60 -3.59
CA GLU A 15 -13.11 -3.84 -3.70
C GLU A 15 -12.30 -5.01 -4.26
N TRP A 16 -11.38 -4.74 -5.19
CA TRP A 16 -10.51 -5.75 -5.79
C TRP A 16 -9.32 -6.18 -4.91
N SER A 17 -9.20 -5.65 -3.68
CA SER A 17 -8.03 -5.89 -2.83
C SER A 17 -7.78 -7.35 -2.47
N ASP A 18 -8.82 -8.19 -2.49
CA ASP A 18 -8.75 -9.61 -2.15
C ASP A 18 -8.34 -10.50 -3.35
N LEU A 19 -8.45 -9.99 -4.58
CA LEU A 19 -8.22 -10.77 -5.80
C LEU A 19 -6.82 -10.54 -6.41
N VAL A 20 -6.20 -9.40 -6.09
CA VAL A 20 -4.99 -8.97 -6.79
C VAL A 20 -3.70 -9.45 -6.15
N LYS A 21 -2.69 -9.58 -7.01
CA LYS A 21 -1.28 -9.67 -6.61
C LYS A 21 -0.60 -8.31 -6.66
N LEU A 22 0.43 -8.10 -5.85
CA LEU A 22 1.09 -6.80 -5.67
C LEU A 22 1.94 -6.34 -6.86
N GLY A 23 2.32 -7.27 -7.75
CA GLY A 23 3.14 -6.99 -8.91
C GLY A 23 3.18 -8.15 -9.88
N ILE A 24 3.66 -7.88 -11.10
CA ILE A 24 3.73 -8.86 -12.20
C ILE A 24 4.63 -10.04 -11.82
N THR A 25 5.73 -9.76 -11.10
CA THR A 25 6.73 -10.74 -10.66
C THR A 25 6.29 -11.62 -9.49
N LYS A 26 5.12 -11.36 -8.90
CA LYS A 26 4.56 -12.20 -7.84
C LYS A 26 3.65 -13.26 -8.46
N GLU A 27 3.71 -14.46 -7.91
CA GLU A 27 2.82 -15.57 -8.29
C GLU A 27 1.65 -15.70 -7.33
N LEU A 28 1.87 -15.39 -6.05
CA LEU A 28 0.87 -15.49 -4.98
C LEU A 28 0.33 -14.12 -4.55
N ALA A 29 -0.87 -14.15 -3.96
CA ALA A 29 -1.51 -13.02 -3.33
C ALA A 29 -0.79 -12.61 -2.02
N PRO A 30 -1.02 -11.39 -1.50
CA PRO A 30 -0.54 -10.99 -0.18
C PRO A 30 -1.03 -11.95 0.91
N VAL A 31 -0.13 -12.33 1.82
CA VAL A 31 -0.46 -13.21 2.97
C VAL A 31 -1.25 -12.46 4.04
N ASP A 32 -1.03 -11.15 4.17
CA ASP A 32 -1.66 -10.30 5.17
C ASP A 32 -2.94 -9.67 4.61
N SER A 33 -4.08 -9.83 5.29
CA SER A 33 -5.36 -9.20 4.91
C SER A 33 -5.32 -7.67 5.01
N ASP A 34 -4.47 -7.11 5.87
CA ASP A 34 -4.29 -5.67 6.05
C ASP A 34 -3.18 -5.08 5.15
N TRP A 35 -2.73 -5.82 4.13
CA TRP A 35 -1.61 -5.43 3.26
C TRP A 35 -1.75 -4.02 2.68
N TYR A 36 -2.98 -3.59 2.40
CA TYR A 36 -3.25 -2.28 1.82
C TYR A 36 -2.90 -1.13 2.78
N TYR A 37 -3.17 -1.29 4.08
CA TYR A 37 -2.80 -0.30 5.10
C TYR A 37 -1.29 -0.23 5.30
N VAL A 38 -0.62 -1.39 5.26
CA VAL A 38 0.84 -1.47 5.35
C VAL A 38 1.50 -0.79 4.14
N ARG A 39 1.00 -1.05 2.93
CA ARG A 39 1.49 -0.42 1.69
C ARG A 39 1.30 1.09 1.72
N THR A 40 0.12 1.55 2.13
CA THR A 40 -0.19 2.99 2.25
C THR A 40 0.74 3.69 3.25
N ALA A 41 1.00 3.07 4.39
CA ALA A 41 1.94 3.59 5.38
C ALA A 41 3.38 3.70 4.82
N SER A 42 3.84 2.70 4.08
CA SER A 42 5.16 2.71 3.44
C SER A 42 5.28 3.80 2.37
N VAL A 43 4.23 3.99 1.55
CA VAL A 43 4.20 5.06 0.54
C VAL A 43 4.24 6.44 1.20
N ALA A 44 3.42 6.67 2.23
CA ALA A 44 3.42 7.93 2.98
C ALA A 44 4.80 8.24 3.59
N ARG A 45 5.48 7.23 4.16
CA ARG A 45 6.85 7.39 4.66
C ARG A 45 7.84 7.74 3.56
N ARG A 46 7.78 7.06 2.41
CA ARG A 46 8.69 7.32 1.29
C ARG A 46 8.50 8.71 0.70
N LEU A 47 7.25 9.16 0.62
CA LEU A 47 6.91 10.53 0.22
C LEU A 47 7.47 11.56 1.21
N TYR A 48 7.36 11.30 2.52
CA TYR A 48 7.91 12.19 3.54
C TYR A 48 9.44 12.35 3.43
N ILE A 49 10.16 11.26 3.17
CA ILE A 49 11.63 11.28 3.14
C ILE A 49 12.19 11.79 1.80
N ARG A 50 11.57 11.42 0.67
CA ARG A 50 12.12 11.64 -0.69
C ARG A 50 11.25 12.55 -1.56
N SER A 51 10.59 13.53 -0.96
CA SER A 51 9.74 14.46 -1.69
C SER A 51 10.56 15.31 -2.69
N PRO A 52 10.10 15.51 -3.94
CA PRO A 52 8.88 14.99 -4.56
C PRO A 52 9.11 13.64 -5.28
N THR A 53 8.22 12.66 -5.08
CA THR A 53 8.28 11.34 -5.76
C THR A 53 6.99 11.09 -6.55
N GLY A 54 7.11 10.83 -7.85
CA GLY A 54 5.97 10.48 -8.72
C GLY A 54 5.62 8.99 -8.71
N VAL A 55 4.46 8.63 -9.29
CA VAL A 55 3.94 7.25 -9.34
C VAL A 55 4.92 6.28 -10.04
N GLY A 56 5.61 6.73 -11.10
CA GLY A 56 6.61 5.92 -11.80
C GLY A 56 7.80 5.52 -10.91
N ALA A 57 8.20 6.38 -9.98
CA ALA A 57 9.27 6.11 -9.03
C ALA A 57 8.82 5.24 -7.83
N LEU A 58 7.51 5.09 -7.60
CA LEU A 58 6.93 4.16 -6.64
C LEU A 58 6.68 2.76 -7.23
N ARG A 59 6.62 2.65 -8.57
CA ARG A 59 6.49 1.38 -9.29
C ARG A 59 7.80 0.58 -9.33
N ARG A 60 8.94 1.27 -9.27
CA ARG A 60 10.28 0.72 -9.39
C ARG A 60 10.77 0.16 -8.05
#